data_AF-A0A7R9BHS1-F1
#
_entry.id   AF-A0A7R9BHS1-F1
#
_cell.length_a   1.000
_cell.length_b   1.000
_cell.length_c   1.000
_cell.angle_alpha   90.00
_cell.angle_beta   90.00
_cell.angle_gamma   90.00
#
_symmetry.space_group_name_H-M   'P 1'
#
loop_
_entity.id
_entity.type
_entity.pdbx_description
1 polymer ?
#
loop_
_entity_poly.entity_id
_entity_poly.type
_entity_poly.pdbx_seq_one_letter_code
_entity_poly.pdbx_strand_id
1 'polypeptide(L)'
;MKVFVILALVAAAVAVPVEENPDRFMYNEGMLGGDIKGGYQLVKNAEGKTTVIPDSWYIYWPNSVIYYEIDSSLNNERGAIQEAMEEYHRNTCLRFEERNGNTNIRNYIYIRGDLSGCWSYMGMYTQGYQEVSLQRNGCVYKGTIMHELMHAAGFWHEHQRFDRDDYVRIRFENVISGYESNFDIADLSQSVNVGGASYDFDSVMHYELTAFSSNGQRTIEPYGGQDPGFVWDQNYFSAGDINQLNAVYC
;
A
#
# COMPACT_ATOMS: atom_id res chain seq x y z
N MET A 1 -43.94 -49.51 27.85
CA MET A 1 -43.75 -48.38 26.93
C MET A 1 -42.45 -47.67 27.32
N LYS A 2 -41.34 -47.97 26.64
CA LYS A 2 -40.03 -47.35 26.92
C LYS A 2 -39.83 -46.19 25.96
N VAL A 3 -39.78 -44.97 26.49
CA VAL A 3 -39.52 -43.74 25.71
C VAL A 3 -38.01 -43.64 25.49
N PHE A 4 -37.58 -43.64 24.23
CA PHE A 4 -36.20 -43.31 23.86
C PHE A 4 -36.10 -41.79 23.68
N VAL A 5 -35.29 -41.13 24.52
CA VAL A 5 -34.92 -39.73 24.34
C VAL A 5 -33.70 -39.71 23.42
N ILE A 6 -33.89 -39.24 22.18
CA ILE A 6 -32.80 -38.97 21.25
C ILE A 6 -32.20 -37.62 21.66
N LEU A 7 -31.02 -37.63 22.29
CA LEU A 7 -30.22 -36.42 22.45
C LEU A 7 -29.63 -36.05 21.09
N ALA A 8 -30.14 -34.98 20.49
CA ALA A 8 -29.50 -34.33 19.35
C ALA A 8 -28.27 -33.55 19.87
N LEU A 9 -27.07 -34.06 19.57
CA LEU A 9 -25.83 -33.30 19.70
C LEU A 9 -25.83 -32.22 18.62
N VAL A 10 -26.20 -31.00 19.00
CA VAL A 10 -25.94 -29.81 18.18
C VAL A 10 -24.45 -29.51 18.30
N ALA A 11 -23.67 -29.91 17.29
CA ALA A 11 -22.32 -29.42 17.12
C ALA A 11 -22.42 -27.93 16.76
N ALA A 12 -22.24 -27.06 17.75
CA ALA A 12 -22.00 -25.65 17.48
C ALA A 12 -20.68 -25.57 16.72
N ALA A 13 -20.73 -25.24 15.43
CA ALA A 13 -19.57 -24.80 14.69
C ALA A 13 -19.09 -23.51 15.37
N VAL A 14 -18.00 -23.61 16.15
CA VAL A 14 -17.28 -22.44 16.60
C VAL A 14 -16.70 -21.84 15.33
N ALA A 15 -17.29 -20.74 14.86
CA ALA A 15 -16.66 -19.92 13.85
C ALA A 15 -15.31 -19.50 14.45
N VAL A 16 -14.23 -20.03 13.89
CA VAL A 16 -12.90 -19.48 14.11
C VAL A 16 -13.03 -18.01 13.71
N PRO A 17 -12.72 -17.03 14.59
CA PRO A 17 -12.70 -15.64 14.17
C PRO A 17 -11.76 -15.58 12.97
N VAL A 18 -12.28 -15.12 11.83
CA VAL A 18 -11.44 -14.72 10.71
C VAL A 18 -10.49 -13.70 11.33
N GLU A 19 -9.21 -14.03 11.41
CA GLU A 19 -8.18 -13.09 11.80
C GLU A 19 -8.41 -11.84 10.95
N GLU A 20 -8.70 -10.70 11.60
CA GLU A 20 -9.03 -9.48 10.87
C GLU A 20 -7.83 -9.12 10.02
N ASN A 21 -7.93 -9.30 8.69
CA ASN A 21 -6.88 -8.92 7.75
C ASN A 21 -6.65 -7.40 7.85
N PRO A 22 -5.51 -6.94 8.41
CA PRO A 22 -5.23 -5.52 8.57
C PRO A 22 -5.10 -4.76 7.25
N ASP A 23 -4.79 -5.43 6.14
CA ASP A 23 -4.70 -4.77 4.81
C ASP A 23 -6.04 -4.19 4.38
N ARG A 24 -7.17 -4.60 4.98
CA ARG A 24 -8.48 -3.94 4.75
C ARG A 24 -8.50 -2.47 5.15
N PHE A 25 -7.62 -2.02 6.03
CA PHE A 25 -7.50 -0.60 6.38
C PHE A 25 -6.86 0.22 5.24
N MET A 26 -6.25 -0.42 4.24
CA MET A 26 -5.74 0.20 3.02
C MET A 26 -6.84 0.37 1.96
N TYR A 27 -8.07 -0.11 2.19
CA TYR A 27 -9.16 -0.06 1.21
C TYR A 27 -10.07 1.15 1.44
N ASN A 28 -9.55 2.34 1.19
CA ASN A 28 -10.25 3.59 1.46
C ASN A 28 -11.07 4.07 0.25
N GLU A 29 -12.34 4.39 0.50
CA GLU A 29 -13.24 4.89 -0.53
C GLU A 29 -12.73 6.23 -1.12
N GLY A 30 -12.69 6.30 -2.45
CA GLY A 30 -12.28 7.51 -3.18
C GLY A 30 -10.78 7.76 -3.24
N MET A 31 -9.95 6.84 -2.72
CA MET A 31 -8.50 6.87 -2.88
C MET A 31 -8.07 5.96 -4.02
N LEU A 32 -6.99 6.34 -4.70
CA LEU A 32 -6.47 5.60 -5.83
C LEU A 32 -5.73 4.36 -5.35
N GLY A 33 -5.99 3.20 -5.95
CA GLY A 33 -5.43 1.93 -5.46
C GLY A 33 -5.95 1.50 -4.08
N GLY A 34 -6.78 2.32 -3.42
CA GLY A 34 -7.27 2.13 -2.06
C GLY A 34 -6.62 3.06 -1.04
N ASP A 35 -5.36 3.45 -1.22
CA ASP A 35 -4.53 4.08 -0.18
C ASP A 35 -3.63 5.22 -0.71
N ILE A 36 -3.76 5.58 -1.99
CA ILE A 36 -3.08 6.75 -2.53
C ILE A 36 -4.07 7.93 -2.56
N LYS A 37 -3.82 8.92 -1.69
CA LYS A 37 -4.58 10.17 -1.62
C LYS A 37 -4.08 11.16 -2.67
N GLY A 38 -5.01 11.76 -3.41
CA GLY A 38 -4.70 12.78 -4.41
C GLY A 38 -5.74 12.81 -5.54
N GLY A 39 -5.69 13.86 -6.35
CA GLY A 39 -6.46 13.91 -7.59
C GLY A 39 -5.79 13.08 -8.69
N TYR A 40 -6.59 12.58 -9.64
CA TYR A 40 -6.12 11.85 -10.79
C TYR A 40 -7.06 12.03 -12.00
N GLN A 41 -6.48 11.89 -13.19
CA GLN A 41 -7.13 11.83 -14.48
C GLN A 41 -7.15 10.39 -14.96
N LEU A 42 -8.32 9.97 -15.41
CA LEU A 42 -8.48 8.71 -16.12
C LEU A 42 -8.30 8.97 -17.61
N VAL A 43 -7.28 8.37 -18.21
CA VAL A 43 -7.01 8.44 -19.64
C VAL A 43 -7.21 7.07 -20.24
N LYS A 44 -7.94 6.99 -21.36
CA LYS A 44 -8.07 5.74 -22.11
C LYS A 44 -7.07 5.72 -23.26
N ASN A 45 -6.30 4.65 -23.36
CA ASN A 45 -5.43 4.44 -24.51
C ASN A 45 -6.22 3.99 -25.76
N ALA A 46 -5.55 3.85 -26.90
CA ALA A 46 -6.17 3.48 -28.18
C ALA A 46 -6.83 2.08 -28.13
N GLU A 47 -6.36 1.23 -27.23
CA GLU A 47 -6.88 -0.12 -26.97
C GLU A 47 -8.05 -0.14 -25.97
N GLY A 48 -8.48 1.04 -25.47
CA GLY A 48 -9.60 1.18 -24.54
C GLY A 48 -9.28 0.87 -23.07
N LYS A 49 -8.00 0.63 -22.76
CA LYS A 49 -7.50 0.42 -21.40
C LYS A 49 -7.48 1.75 -20.64
N THR A 50 -8.04 1.75 -19.43
CA THR A 50 -7.98 2.91 -18.54
C THR A 50 -6.61 2.95 -17.87
N THR A 51 -6.03 4.14 -17.88
CA THR A 51 -4.76 4.47 -17.24
C THR A 51 -4.98 5.65 -16.31
N VAL A 52 -4.35 5.62 -15.14
CA VAL A 52 -4.45 6.69 -14.15
C VAL A 52 -3.22 7.61 -14.21
N ILE A 53 -3.46 8.91 -14.33
CA ILE A 53 -2.42 9.97 -14.32
C ILE A 53 -2.73 10.92 -13.15
N PRO A 54 -1.86 11.12 -12.17
CA PRO A 54 -2.14 12.05 -11.09
C PRO A 54 -2.35 13.49 -11.56
N ASP A 55 -3.30 14.20 -10.94
CA ASP A 55 -3.71 15.57 -11.30
C ASP A 55 -2.63 16.62 -11.05
N SER A 56 -1.57 16.26 -10.33
CA SER A 56 -0.49 17.16 -9.96
C SER A 56 0.88 16.53 -10.17
N TRP A 57 1.86 17.36 -10.49
CA TRP A 57 3.26 16.99 -10.59
C TRP A 57 3.80 16.71 -9.18
N TYR A 58 3.70 15.47 -8.73
CA TYR A 58 4.54 14.99 -7.64
C TYR A 58 5.96 14.82 -8.18
N ILE A 59 6.93 15.09 -7.32
CA ILE A 59 8.35 14.90 -7.63
C ILE A 59 8.98 14.02 -6.55
N TYR A 60 10.06 13.34 -6.89
CA TYR A 60 10.86 12.68 -5.88
C TYR A 60 11.45 13.70 -4.90
N TRP A 61 11.67 13.24 -3.67
CA TRP A 61 12.20 14.10 -2.63
C TRP A 61 13.64 14.52 -2.93
N PRO A 62 13.97 15.82 -2.87
CA PRO A 62 15.31 16.30 -3.20
C PRO A 62 16.34 15.82 -2.18
N ASN A 63 17.57 15.59 -2.65
CA ASN A 63 18.71 15.12 -1.86
C ASN A 63 18.48 13.77 -1.16
N SER A 64 17.46 13.01 -1.58
CA SER A 64 17.11 11.72 -0.98
C SER A 64 16.76 11.82 0.50
N VAL A 65 16.16 12.96 0.92
CA VAL A 65 15.71 13.17 2.30
C VAL A 65 14.21 13.45 2.33
N ILE A 66 13.48 12.63 3.06
CA ILE A 66 12.08 12.87 3.45
C ILE A 66 12.10 13.40 4.88
N TYR A 67 11.78 14.67 5.04
CA TYR A 67 11.55 15.21 6.38
C TYR A 67 10.21 14.74 6.92
N TYR A 68 10.12 14.48 8.22
CA TYR A 68 8.87 14.05 8.85
C TYR A 68 8.59 14.68 10.22
N GLU A 69 7.32 14.67 10.60
CA GLU A 69 6.85 14.87 11.98
C GLU A 69 5.86 13.76 12.31
N ILE A 70 5.82 13.33 13.58
CA ILE A 70 4.89 12.30 14.06
C ILE A 70 3.90 12.97 15.02
N ASP A 71 2.60 12.84 14.73
CA ASP A 71 1.53 13.33 15.59
C ASP A 71 1.56 12.63 16.96
N SER A 72 1.13 13.36 17.98
CA SER A 72 0.94 12.84 19.34
C SER A 72 0.07 11.58 19.43
N SER A 73 -0.84 11.39 18.47
CA SER A 73 -1.68 10.20 18.30
C SER A 73 -0.88 8.92 18.02
N LEU A 74 0.43 9.00 17.79
CA LEU A 74 1.32 7.87 17.53
C LEU A 74 2.52 7.82 18.51
N ASN A 75 2.44 8.50 19.66
CA ASN A 75 3.54 8.57 20.62
C ASN A 75 4.04 7.20 21.11
N ASN A 76 3.16 6.21 21.28
CA ASN A 76 3.54 4.86 21.71
C ASN A 76 4.06 4.01 20.55
N GLU A 77 3.78 4.43 19.32
CA GLU A 77 4.05 3.72 18.07
C GLU A 77 5.31 4.23 17.35
N ARG A 78 5.97 5.27 17.89
CA ARG A 78 7.21 5.86 17.35
C ARG A 78 8.29 4.82 17.08
N GLY A 79 8.42 3.82 17.95
CA GLY A 79 9.40 2.73 17.78
C GLY A 79 9.17 1.93 16.50
N ALA A 80 7.92 1.52 16.23
CA ALA A 80 7.57 0.77 15.01
C ALA A 80 7.81 1.61 13.74
N ILE A 81 7.50 2.91 13.79
CA ILE A 81 7.75 3.84 12.68
C ILE A 81 9.25 3.98 12.41
N GLN A 82 10.05 4.13 13.47
CA GLN A 82 11.50 4.20 13.36
C GLN A 82 12.10 2.89 12.83
N GLU A 83 11.63 1.73 13.29
CA GLU A 83 12.07 0.43 12.79
C GLU A 83 11.79 0.23 11.29
N ALA A 84 10.65 0.72 10.80
CA ALA A 84 10.34 0.74 9.37
C ALA A 84 11.27 1.70 8.59
N MET A 85 11.51 2.92 9.10
CA MET A 85 12.45 3.88 8.49
C MET A 85 13.88 3.33 8.43
N GLU A 86 14.30 2.56 9.42
CA GLU A 86 15.61 1.91 9.46
C GLU A 86 15.79 0.87 8.34
N GLU A 87 14.73 0.23 7.83
CA GLU A 87 14.83 -0.63 6.65
C GLU A 87 15.24 0.16 5.40
N TYR A 88 14.71 1.38 5.24
CA TYR A 88 15.13 2.27 4.16
C TYR A 88 16.60 2.66 4.31
N HIS A 89 17.02 3.01 5.53
CA HIS A 89 18.38 3.48 5.79
C HIS A 89 19.43 2.38 5.54
N ARG A 90 19.09 1.14 5.89
CA ARG A 90 19.95 -0.04 5.68
C ARG A 90 20.13 -0.40 4.20
N ASN A 91 19.06 -0.30 3.41
CA ASN A 91 19.05 -0.88 2.06
C ASN A 91 19.17 0.17 0.94
N THR A 92 19.00 1.45 1.25
CA THR A 92 18.92 2.52 0.25
C THR A 92 19.67 3.79 0.63
N CYS A 93 19.69 4.78 -0.26
CA CYS A 93 20.18 6.14 0.02
C CYS A 93 19.10 7.08 0.55
N LEU A 94 17.82 6.66 0.56
CA LEU A 94 16.72 7.46 1.09
C LEU A 94 16.83 7.59 2.61
N ARG A 95 16.75 8.82 3.12
CA ARG A 95 16.84 9.13 4.54
C ARG A 95 15.55 9.79 5.03
N PHE A 96 15.14 9.39 6.23
CA PHE A 96 14.04 10.02 6.96
C PHE A 96 14.64 10.85 8.07
N GLU A 97 14.35 12.16 8.08
CA GLU A 97 14.89 13.09 9.07
C GLU A 97 13.75 13.79 9.81
N GLU A 98 13.74 13.74 11.13
CA GLU A 98 12.71 14.43 11.91
C GLU A 98 12.91 15.95 11.77
N ARG A 99 11.85 16.64 11.32
CA ARG A 99 11.86 18.09 11.09
C ARG A 99 12.15 18.89 12.36
N ASN A 100 11.79 18.35 13.53
CA ASN A 100 12.04 18.94 14.84
C ASN A 100 11.60 20.42 14.95
N GLY A 101 10.48 20.77 14.32
CA GLY A 101 9.94 22.14 14.31
C GLY A 101 10.75 23.16 13.50
N ASN A 102 11.72 22.73 12.68
CA ASN A 102 12.46 23.62 11.79
C ASN A 102 11.55 24.18 10.69
N THR A 103 11.15 25.44 10.86
CA THR A 103 10.21 26.13 9.96
C THR A 103 10.77 26.44 8.57
N ASN A 104 12.08 26.31 8.36
CA ASN A 104 12.68 26.43 7.03
C ASN A 104 12.39 25.21 6.15
N ILE A 105 12.15 24.06 6.76
CA ILE A 105 11.68 22.86 6.07
C ILE A 105 10.17 23.01 5.89
N ARG A 106 9.77 23.33 4.66
CA ARG A 106 8.37 23.58 4.30
C ARG A 106 7.63 22.32 3.89
N ASN A 107 8.29 21.46 3.10
CA ASN A 107 7.73 20.20 2.63
C ASN A 107 8.25 19.07 3.51
N TYR A 108 7.34 18.28 4.05
CA TYR A 108 7.61 17.15 4.94
C TYR A 108 6.36 16.27 5.02
N ILE A 109 6.51 15.02 5.47
CA ILE A 109 5.35 14.17 5.77
C ILE A 109 4.91 14.35 7.22
N TYR A 110 3.62 14.42 7.46
CA TYR A 110 3.02 14.45 8.79
C TYR A 110 2.30 13.14 9.06
N ILE A 111 2.92 12.31 9.89
CA ILE A 111 2.48 10.93 10.15
C ILE A 111 1.46 10.95 11.28
N ARG A 112 0.23 10.52 11.00
CA ARG A 112 -0.94 10.64 11.87
C ARG A 112 -1.62 9.30 12.09
N GLY A 113 -2.07 9.03 13.30
CA GLY A 113 -2.77 7.79 13.66
C GLY A 113 -4.20 7.98 14.14
N ASP A 114 -4.68 9.23 14.16
CA ASP A 114 -6.05 9.63 14.47
C ASP A 114 -6.94 9.74 13.23
N LEU A 115 -6.37 9.52 12.04
CA LEU A 115 -7.08 9.42 10.78
C LEU A 115 -7.52 7.97 10.53
N SER A 116 -8.57 7.80 9.73
CA SER A 116 -9.10 6.49 9.36
C SER A 116 -8.29 5.91 8.20
N GLY A 117 -8.01 4.61 8.29
CA GLY A 117 -7.29 3.83 7.28
C GLY A 117 -5.78 4.05 7.24
N CYS A 118 -5.14 3.27 6.39
CA CYS A 118 -3.75 3.41 6.00
C CYS A 118 -3.74 4.05 4.62
N TRP A 119 -3.03 5.16 4.47
CA TRP A 119 -2.89 5.84 3.18
C TRP A 119 -1.81 6.92 3.21
N SER A 120 -1.34 7.29 2.03
CA SER A 120 -0.31 8.30 1.83
C SER A 120 -0.57 9.09 0.55
N TYR A 121 0.13 10.22 0.40
CA TYR A 121 0.22 10.88 -0.92
C TYR A 121 1.38 10.28 -1.70
N MET A 122 1.28 10.32 -3.03
CA MET A 122 2.37 9.88 -3.92
C MET A 122 3.49 10.94 -4.00
N GLY A 123 4.72 10.57 -3.64
CA GLY A 123 5.90 11.44 -3.78
C GLY A 123 5.84 12.73 -2.95
N MET A 124 6.68 13.72 -3.25
CA MET A 124 6.66 15.02 -2.55
C MET A 124 5.62 15.97 -3.14
N TYR A 125 4.75 16.49 -2.29
CA TYR A 125 3.91 17.64 -2.60
C TYR A 125 4.65 18.95 -2.30
N THR A 126 4.62 19.90 -3.24
CA THR A 126 5.42 21.13 -3.15
C THR A 126 4.72 22.30 -2.43
N GLN A 127 3.63 22.04 -1.71
CA GLN A 127 2.79 23.10 -1.10
C GLN A 127 2.75 23.06 0.43
N GLY A 128 3.70 22.39 1.07
CA GLY A 128 3.78 22.29 2.52
C GLY A 128 3.84 20.85 3.00
N TYR A 129 3.29 20.59 4.19
CA TYR A 129 3.20 19.24 4.70
C TYR A 129 2.14 18.43 3.93
N GLN A 130 2.34 17.12 3.89
CA GLN A 130 1.38 16.15 3.40
C GLN A 130 1.17 15.06 4.45
N GLU A 131 -0.05 14.55 4.56
CA GLU A 131 -0.37 13.56 5.60
C GLU A 131 0.02 12.15 5.16
N VAL A 132 0.48 11.35 6.11
CA VAL A 132 0.49 9.89 6.03
C VAL A 132 -0.38 9.36 7.16
N SER A 133 -1.42 8.60 6.82
CA SER A 133 -2.32 7.99 7.80
C SER A 133 -1.85 6.59 8.13
N LEU A 134 -1.64 6.35 9.42
CA LEU A 134 -1.37 5.05 10.01
C LEU A 134 -2.34 4.87 11.17
N GLN A 135 -3.62 4.58 10.88
CA GLN A 135 -4.63 4.35 11.91
C GLN A 135 -4.09 3.42 13.00
N ARG A 136 -4.06 3.92 14.25
CA ARG A 136 -3.35 3.28 15.37
C ARG A 136 -3.72 1.80 15.56
N ASN A 137 -5.00 1.46 15.42
CA ASN A 137 -5.51 0.10 15.56
C ASN A 137 -5.85 -0.49 14.18
N GLY A 138 -4.83 -0.69 13.34
CA GLY A 138 -5.02 -1.28 12.01
C GLY A 138 -3.80 -1.18 11.10
N CYS A 139 -3.02 -0.10 11.19
CA CYS A 139 -1.96 0.19 10.23
C CYS A 139 -0.54 0.12 10.80
N VAL A 140 -0.39 -0.04 12.12
CA VAL A 140 0.91 0.04 12.80
C VAL A 140 1.61 -1.32 12.78
N TYR A 141 1.77 -1.85 11.58
CA TYR A 141 2.58 -3.02 11.27
C TYR A 141 3.75 -2.55 10.43
N LYS A 142 4.94 -3.12 10.64
CA LYS A 142 6.16 -2.64 9.98
C LYS A 142 6.02 -2.64 8.46
N GLY A 143 5.45 -3.69 7.87
CA GLY A 143 5.21 -3.77 6.42
C GLY A 143 4.25 -2.70 5.91
N THR A 144 3.11 -2.50 6.58
CA THR A 144 2.17 -1.41 6.25
C THR A 144 2.81 -0.04 6.38
N ILE A 145 3.63 0.20 7.42
CA ILE A 145 4.36 1.47 7.55
C ILE A 145 5.35 1.64 6.40
N MET A 146 6.10 0.58 6.06
CA MET A 146 7.03 0.60 4.93
C MET A 146 6.30 0.92 3.62
N HIS A 147 5.15 0.29 3.38
CA HIS A 147 4.29 0.52 2.22
C HIS A 147 3.87 2.00 2.09
N GLU A 148 3.29 2.57 3.14
CA GLU A 148 2.81 3.97 3.10
C GLU A 148 3.94 5.00 2.97
N LEU A 149 5.10 4.69 3.55
CA LEU A 149 6.32 5.48 3.36
C LEU A 149 6.88 5.34 1.93
N MET A 150 6.63 4.22 1.25
CA MET A 150 7.08 3.98 -0.13
C MET A 150 6.18 4.73 -1.12
N HIS A 151 4.88 4.81 -0.86
CA HIS A 151 4.00 5.78 -1.52
C HIS A 151 4.47 7.21 -1.33
N ALA A 152 4.79 7.62 -0.10
CA ALA A 152 5.35 8.95 0.16
C ALA A 152 6.67 9.19 -0.58
N ALA A 153 7.46 8.14 -0.81
CA ALA A 153 8.68 8.18 -1.61
C ALA A 153 8.43 8.22 -3.13
N GLY A 154 7.20 8.01 -3.60
CA GLY A 154 6.80 8.19 -5.01
C GLY A 154 6.65 6.89 -5.81
N PHE A 155 6.34 5.78 -5.14
CA PHE A 155 6.14 4.48 -5.79
C PHE A 155 4.67 4.04 -5.75
N TRP A 156 4.25 3.47 -6.86
CA TRP A 156 2.92 2.89 -7.06
C TRP A 156 2.87 1.44 -6.59
N HIS A 157 1.66 0.89 -6.55
CA HIS A 157 1.49 -0.53 -6.40
C HIS A 157 2.10 -1.33 -7.55
N GLU A 158 2.69 -2.46 -7.20
CA GLU A 158 3.27 -3.39 -8.17
C GLU A 158 2.20 -3.96 -9.11
N HIS A 159 0.99 -4.23 -8.59
CA HIS A 159 -0.13 -4.76 -9.37
C HIS A 159 -0.79 -3.74 -10.32
N GLN A 160 -0.39 -2.47 -10.24
CA GLN A 160 -0.81 -1.39 -11.12
C GLN A 160 0.21 -1.08 -12.22
N ARG A 161 1.32 -1.82 -12.29
CA ARG A 161 2.31 -1.70 -13.37
C ARG A 161 1.69 -1.87 -14.75
N PHE A 162 2.26 -1.19 -15.74
CA PHE A 162 1.81 -1.25 -17.12
C PHE A 162 1.88 -2.65 -17.75
N ASP A 163 2.87 -3.44 -17.34
CA ASP A 163 3.16 -4.81 -17.78
C ASP A 163 2.50 -5.87 -16.90
N ARG A 164 1.72 -5.48 -15.87
CA ARG A 164 1.14 -6.43 -14.91
C ARG A 164 0.32 -7.54 -15.58
N ASP A 165 -0.33 -7.26 -16.72
CA ASP A 165 -1.16 -8.24 -17.44
C ASP A 165 -0.34 -9.38 -18.08
N ASP A 166 0.99 -9.29 -18.11
CA ASP A 166 1.89 -10.38 -18.51
C ASP A 166 2.16 -11.36 -17.34
N TYR A 167 1.86 -10.96 -16.11
CA TYR A 167 2.19 -11.71 -14.88
C TYR A 167 0.95 -12.15 -14.10
N VAL A 168 -0.07 -11.29 -14.05
CA VAL A 168 -1.32 -11.50 -13.33
C VAL A 168 -2.53 -11.20 -14.20
N ARG A 169 -3.64 -11.85 -13.88
CA ARG A 169 -4.96 -11.55 -14.41
C ARG A 169 -5.84 -10.99 -13.31
N ILE A 170 -6.49 -9.86 -13.57
CA ILE A 170 -7.51 -9.33 -12.66
C ILE A 170 -8.85 -10.03 -12.92
N ARG A 171 -9.42 -10.57 -11.85
CA ARG A 171 -10.73 -11.24 -11.79
C ARG A 171 -11.78 -10.26 -11.32
N PHE A 172 -12.16 -9.34 -12.21
CA PHE A 172 -13.17 -8.30 -11.92
C PHE A 172 -14.51 -8.88 -11.44
N GLU A 173 -14.84 -10.11 -11.82
CA GLU A 173 -16.01 -10.84 -11.32
C GLU A 173 -16.00 -11.08 -9.79
N ASN A 174 -14.84 -11.03 -9.15
CA ASN A 174 -14.67 -11.20 -7.71
C ASN A 174 -14.52 -9.87 -6.96
N VAL A 175 -14.31 -8.75 -7.66
CA VAL A 175 -14.06 -7.43 -7.06
C VAL A 175 -15.35 -6.86 -6.46
N ILE A 176 -15.24 -6.16 -5.33
CA ILE A 176 -16.35 -5.39 -4.74
C ILE A 176 -16.83 -4.35 -5.76
N SER A 177 -18.13 -4.35 -6.05
CA SER A 177 -18.69 -3.39 -7.01
C SER A 177 -18.38 -1.95 -6.60
N GLY A 178 -17.85 -1.17 -7.55
CA GLY A 178 -17.40 0.21 -7.35
C GLY A 178 -15.92 0.36 -7.00
N TYR A 179 -15.19 -0.73 -6.75
CA TYR A 179 -13.76 -0.73 -6.42
C TYR A 179 -12.87 -1.20 -7.58
N GLU A 180 -13.44 -1.43 -8.77
CA GLU A 180 -12.72 -1.95 -9.94
C GLU A 180 -11.56 -1.03 -10.38
N SER A 181 -11.71 0.29 -10.21
CA SER A 181 -10.68 1.27 -10.56
C SER A 181 -9.40 1.16 -9.73
N ASN A 182 -9.42 0.47 -8.58
CA ASN A 182 -8.20 0.23 -7.79
C ASN A 182 -7.23 -0.71 -8.51
N PHE A 183 -7.70 -1.43 -9.53
CA PHE A 183 -6.87 -2.28 -10.39
C PHE A 183 -6.54 -1.64 -11.74
N ASP A 184 -6.89 -0.36 -11.94
CA ASP A 184 -6.49 0.38 -13.13
C ASP A 184 -4.97 0.57 -13.13
N ILE A 185 -4.38 0.51 -14.32
CA ILE A 185 -2.95 0.62 -14.51
C ILE A 185 -2.51 2.08 -14.36
N ALA A 186 -1.39 2.32 -13.68
CA ALA A 186 -0.78 3.64 -13.60
C ALA A 186 0.01 3.95 -14.89
N ASP A 187 0.01 5.22 -15.33
CA ASP A 187 0.62 5.62 -16.59
C ASP A 187 2.14 5.40 -16.65
N LEU A 188 2.59 4.98 -17.83
CA LEU A 188 3.98 4.66 -18.20
C LEU A 188 4.98 5.80 -17.97
N SER A 189 4.50 7.05 -17.92
CA SER A 189 5.36 8.22 -17.75
C SER A 189 5.85 8.40 -16.30
N GLN A 190 5.35 7.63 -15.34
CA GLN A 190 5.66 7.82 -13.93
C GLN A 190 5.86 6.48 -13.19
N SER A 191 7.08 6.26 -12.73
CA SER A 191 7.40 5.54 -11.49
C SER A 191 6.91 4.10 -11.27
N VAL A 192 6.49 3.36 -12.30
CA VAL A 192 6.03 1.95 -12.16
C VAL A 192 7.10 0.90 -12.49
N ASN A 193 8.25 1.28 -13.05
CA ASN A 193 9.38 0.37 -13.26
C ASN A 193 10.70 1.17 -13.38
N VAL A 194 11.04 1.91 -12.34
CA VAL A 194 12.27 2.71 -12.36
C VAL A 194 13.44 1.78 -12.07
N GLY A 195 14.43 1.78 -12.96
CA GLY A 195 15.59 0.88 -12.85
C GLY A 195 15.44 -0.47 -13.55
N GLY A 196 14.29 -0.75 -14.21
CA GLY A 196 14.13 -1.93 -15.07
C GLY A 196 13.99 -3.26 -14.31
N ALA A 197 13.40 -3.23 -13.11
CA ALA A 197 13.10 -4.42 -12.34
C ALA A 197 12.00 -5.27 -13.02
N SER A 198 12.16 -6.59 -12.95
CA SER A 198 11.08 -7.53 -13.29
C SER A 198 9.88 -7.33 -12.37
N TYR A 199 8.71 -7.84 -12.75
CA TYR A 199 7.53 -7.87 -11.87
C TYR A 199 7.84 -8.65 -10.59
N ASP A 200 7.56 -8.04 -9.44
CA ASP A 200 8.00 -8.52 -8.13
C ASP A 200 6.84 -8.89 -7.23
N PHE A 201 6.51 -10.19 -7.19
CA PHE A 201 5.47 -10.70 -6.29
C PHE A 201 5.84 -10.53 -4.81
N ASP A 202 7.11 -10.41 -4.45
CA ASP A 202 7.53 -10.25 -3.06
C ASP A 202 7.64 -8.77 -2.66
N SER A 203 7.27 -7.84 -3.55
CA SER A 203 7.30 -6.41 -3.28
C SER A 203 6.32 -6.04 -2.16
N VAL A 204 6.76 -5.15 -1.27
CA VAL A 204 5.87 -4.54 -0.26
C VAL A 204 4.75 -3.71 -0.90
N MET A 205 4.87 -3.36 -2.18
CA MET A 205 3.86 -2.64 -2.96
C MET A 205 2.90 -3.57 -3.70
N HIS A 206 3.03 -4.89 -3.56
CA HIS A 206 2.10 -5.85 -4.15
C HIS A 206 1.01 -6.21 -3.13
N TYR A 207 -0.26 -6.01 -3.50
CA TYR A 207 -1.40 -6.41 -2.68
C TYR A 207 -1.58 -7.92 -2.63
N GLU A 208 -2.27 -8.40 -1.60
CA GLU A 208 -2.59 -9.81 -1.50
C GLU A 208 -3.54 -10.26 -2.62
N LEU A 209 -3.58 -11.56 -2.88
CA LEU A 209 -4.36 -12.09 -4.01
C LEU A 209 -5.88 -11.89 -3.87
N THR A 210 -6.37 -11.64 -2.67
CA THR A 210 -7.80 -11.42 -2.35
C THR A 210 -8.17 -9.96 -2.15
N ALA A 211 -7.29 -9.02 -2.52
CA ALA A 211 -7.55 -7.61 -2.30
C ALA A 211 -8.86 -7.12 -2.92
N PHE A 212 -9.65 -6.32 -2.19
CA PHE A 212 -10.99 -5.89 -2.62
C PHE A 212 -11.95 -7.01 -3.06
N SER A 213 -11.79 -8.24 -2.53
CA SER A 213 -12.68 -9.35 -2.86
C SER A 213 -14.04 -9.24 -2.20
N SER A 214 -15.10 -9.42 -2.99
CA SER A 214 -16.50 -9.45 -2.53
C SER A 214 -16.93 -10.81 -1.98
N ASN A 215 -16.19 -11.87 -2.31
CA ASN A 215 -16.59 -13.25 -2.08
C ASN A 215 -15.47 -14.12 -1.48
N GLY A 216 -14.36 -13.51 -1.09
CA GLY A 216 -13.18 -14.18 -0.53
C GLY A 216 -12.34 -14.94 -1.55
N GLN A 217 -12.70 -14.90 -2.85
CA GLN A 217 -11.88 -15.47 -3.92
C GLN A 217 -10.86 -14.46 -4.43
N ARG A 218 -9.85 -14.96 -5.14
CA ARG A 218 -8.78 -14.14 -5.70
C ARG A 218 -9.32 -13.10 -6.69
N THR A 219 -8.94 -11.85 -6.49
CA THR A 219 -9.12 -10.74 -7.43
C THR A 219 -7.88 -10.56 -8.30
N ILE A 220 -6.69 -10.88 -7.78
CA ILE A 220 -5.43 -10.94 -8.51
C ILE A 220 -5.06 -12.42 -8.69
N GLU A 221 -5.01 -12.90 -9.93
CA GLU A 221 -4.65 -14.28 -10.24
C GLU A 221 -3.31 -14.35 -10.98
N PRO A 222 -2.24 -14.87 -10.36
CA PRO A 222 -0.94 -14.99 -10.99
C PRO A 222 -0.89 -16.19 -11.95
N TYR A 223 -0.35 -16.00 -13.15
CA TYR A 223 -0.22 -17.09 -14.12
C TYR A 223 0.74 -18.20 -13.64
N GLY A 224 1.72 -17.86 -12.79
CA GLY A 224 2.69 -18.79 -12.21
C GLY A 224 2.30 -19.38 -10.85
N GLY A 225 1.16 -18.97 -10.28
CA GLY A 225 0.71 -19.43 -8.95
C GLY A 225 1.53 -18.91 -7.76
N GLN A 226 2.38 -17.88 -7.97
CA GLN A 226 3.09 -17.18 -6.90
C GLN A 226 2.11 -16.50 -5.93
N ASP A 227 2.48 -16.38 -4.66
CA ASP A 227 1.64 -15.74 -3.65
C ASP A 227 2.46 -14.63 -2.97
N PRO A 228 2.09 -13.34 -3.14
CA PRO A 228 2.77 -12.22 -2.52
C PRO A 228 2.64 -12.22 -0.99
N GLY A 229 1.67 -12.95 -0.43
CA GLY A 229 1.31 -12.82 0.98
C GLY A 229 0.59 -11.51 1.26
N PHE A 230 0.64 -11.08 2.52
CA PHE A 230 0.00 -9.85 2.99
C PHE A 230 1.04 -8.77 3.31
N VAL A 231 0.71 -7.51 3.06
CA VAL A 231 1.63 -6.38 3.26
C VAL A 231 1.99 -6.23 4.73
N TRP A 232 1.01 -6.35 5.64
CA TRP A 232 1.23 -6.20 7.09
C TRP A 232 2.24 -7.21 7.68
N ASP A 233 2.42 -8.39 7.08
CA ASP A 233 3.35 -9.44 7.54
C ASP A 233 4.76 -9.32 6.91
N GLN A 234 4.90 -8.49 5.87
CA GLN A 234 6.17 -8.28 5.19
C GLN A 234 7.07 -7.29 5.96
N ASN A 235 8.12 -7.81 6.59
CA ASN A 235 9.01 -7.03 7.46
C ASN A 235 10.33 -6.60 6.78
N TYR A 236 10.42 -6.71 5.45
CA TYR A 236 11.62 -6.48 4.65
C TYR A 236 11.25 -5.93 3.25
N PHE A 237 12.21 -5.30 2.57
CA PHE A 237 12.08 -4.95 1.16
C PHE A 237 12.53 -6.12 0.29
N SER A 238 11.80 -6.36 -0.80
CA SER A 238 12.28 -7.26 -1.83
C SER A 238 13.51 -6.70 -2.54
N ALA A 239 14.20 -7.53 -3.33
CA ALA A 239 15.28 -7.04 -4.18
C ALA A 239 14.78 -6.03 -5.23
N GLY A 240 13.55 -6.20 -5.73
CA GLY A 240 12.92 -5.26 -6.65
C GLY A 240 12.67 -3.90 -5.99
N ASP A 241 12.09 -3.88 -4.79
CA ASP A 241 11.86 -2.65 -4.02
C ASP A 241 13.14 -1.85 -3.83
N ILE A 242 14.21 -2.53 -3.38
CA ILE A 242 15.53 -1.91 -3.16
C ILE A 242 16.09 -1.33 -4.46
N ASN A 243 16.01 -2.07 -5.57
CA ASN A 243 16.49 -1.60 -6.86
C ASN A 243 15.72 -0.36 -7.33
N GLN A 244 14.40 -0.36 -7.19
CA GLN A 244 13.55 0.75 -7.58
C GLN A 244 13.83 2.00 -6.73
N LEU A 245 13.92 1.85 -5.40
CA LEU A 245 14.29 2.93 -4.48
C LEU A 245 15.67 3.51 -4.81
N ASN A 246 16.67 2.67 -5.04
CA ASN A 246 18.03 3.11 -5.33
C ASN A 246 18.18 3.75 -6.71
N ALA A 247 17.42 3.29 -7.71
CA ALA A 247 17.40 3.92 -9.03
C ALA A 247 16.90 5.38 -8.98
N VAL A 248 16.08 5.72 -7.98
CA VAL A 248 15.58 7.09 -7.75
C VAL A 248 16.50 7.90 -6.84
N TYR A 249 17.03 7.28 -5.78
CA TYR A 249 17.59 8.02 -4.64
C TYR A 249 19.12 7.92 -4.42
N CYS A 250 19.92 7.21 -5.24
CA CYS A 250 21.37 6.98 -4.98
C CYS A 250 22.41 7.68 -5.90
#